data_AF-A0A2V7R7F2-F1
#
_entry.id   AF-A0A2V7R7F2-F1
#
_cell.length_a   1.000
_cell.length_b   1.000
_cell.length_c   1.000
_cell.angle_alpha   90.00
_cell.angle_beta   90.00
_cell.angle_gamma   90.00
#
_symmetry.space_group_name_H-M   'P 1'
#
loop_
_entity.id
_entity.type
_entity.pdbx_description
1 polymer ?
#
loop_
_entity_poly.entity_id
_entity_poly.type
_entity_poly.pdbx_seq_one_letter_code
_entity_poly.pdbx_strand_id
1 'polypeptide(L)'
;MPRLRPRIEPLLLIAAVSQLSAQGGGGGGGGGRDVDLRLGRWYSGNQSKSYELRTDAPIAGIFSQGLAAQILIHDSLGRHHAFYGAGWQLHAFRRRSTVSPYALAGVSLGVSTDTSSQELAALWTLGGGVEWRPIRWAALGLETVYRLQDVGPRGFWRTSANARDGIAASIGLSVTIGRAVDRRWPRRGPGELPPPQAPPPQPPLMIIGNASGVVKTALDALGTPYVWGGTAANGFDCSGLVQWAYSQHGIRLPRMSRDQAHAGAEVPPLLDALQPGDILLFAAQPGGGVTHVGMYVGEQKFIHSSNSGVKLSRLDGLDTDGAWWVTRWVGVRRIVQ
;
A
#
# COMPACT_ATOMS: atom_id res chain seq x y z
N MET A 1 10.82 37.06 30.23
CA MET A 1 9.62 37.07 29.36
C MET A 1 9.35 35.65 28.87
N PRO A 2 8.09 35.16 28.91
CA PRO A 2 7.79 33.77 28.56
C PRO A 2 8.02 33.56 27.07
N ARG A 3 8.86 32.58 26.73
CA ARG A 3 9.06 32.11 25.35
C ARG A 3 7.77 31.47 24.86
N LEU A 4 6.92 32.24 24.19
CA LEU A 4 5.80 31.71 23.40
C LEU A 4 6.39 30.90 22.25
N ARG A 5 6.64 29.61 22.49
CA ARG A 5 6.83 28.64 21.42
C ARG A 5 5.44 28.42 20.81
N PRO A 6 5.20 28.72 19.53
CA PRO A 6 4.01 28.24 18.87
C PRO A 6 4.11 26.71 18.82
N ARG A 7 3.50 26.03 19.79
CA ARG A 7 3.22 24.59 19.73
C ARG A 7 2.03 24.40 18.79
N ILE A 8 2.23 24.67 17.50
CA ILE A 8 1.41 23.99 16.50
C ILE A 8 2.04 22.61 16.44
N GLU A 9 1.41 21.65 17.11
CA GLU A 9 1.94 20.30 17.16
C GLU A 9 2.07 19.80 15.70
N PRO A 10 3.27 19.39 15.25
CA PRO A 10 3.42 18.81 13.90
C PRO A 10 2.48 17.62 13.69
N LEU A 11 2.07 16.97 14.78
CA LEU A 11 0.99 15.99 14.84
C LEU A 11 -0.35 16.50 14.30
N LEU A 12 -0.73 17.76 14.52
CA LEU A 12 -1.99 18.35 14.05
C LEU A 12 -1.99 18.57 12.53
N LEU A 13 -0.84 18.94 11.95
CA LEU A 13 -0.71 19.06 10.48
C LEU A 13 -0.69 17.68 9.80
N ILE A 14 0.01 16.71 10.40
CA ILE A 14 0.02 15.30 9.97
C ILE A 14 -1.38 14.67 10.11
N ALA A 15 -2.11 14.99 11.19
CA ALA A 15 -3.48 14.56 11.42
C ALA A 15 -4.46 15.20 10.43
N ALA A 16 -4.32 16.48 10.13
CA ALA A 16 -5.17 17.17 9.15
C ALA A 16 -5.00 16.60 7.74
N VAL A 17 -3.77 16.31 7.31
CA VAL A 17 -3.47 15.71 6.00
C VAL A 17 -3.97 14.27 5.93
N SER A 18 -3.79 13.48 6.99
CA SER A 18 -4.34 12.12 7.04
C SER A 18 -5.87 12.10 7.07
N GLN A 19 -6.52 13.08 7.71
CA GLN A 19 -7.98 13.23 7.68
C GLN A 19 -8.54 13.76 6.34
N LEU A 20 -7.86 14.69 5.68
CA LEU A 20 -8.20 15.14 4.32
C LEU A 20 -8.00 14.02 3.28
N SER A 21 -6.98 13.18 3.49
CA SER A 21 -6.76 11.94 2.72
C SER A 21 -7.87 10.92 2.93
N ALA A 22 -8.50 10.90 4.10
CA ALA A 22 -9.63 10.03 4.42
C ALA A 22 -10.97 10.55 3.88
N GLN A 23 -11.17 11.88 3.81
CA GLN A 23 -12.46 12.49 3.41
C GLN A 23 -12.64 12.70 1.91
N GLY A 24 -11.59 12.72 1.08
CA GLY A 24 -11.71 12.88 -0.38
C GLY A 24 -12.29 11.67 -1.15
N GLY A 25 -12.90 10.70 -0.47
CA GLY A 25 -13.44 9.45 -1.02
C GLY A 25 -14.77 9.57 -1.76
N GLY A 26 -14.97 10.63 -2.55
CA GLY A 26 -16.21 10.88 -3.31
C GLY A 26 -16.12 10.71 -4.83
N GLY A 27 -14.93 10.50 -5.40
CA GLY A 27 -14.73 10.42 -6.85
C GLY A 27 -14.18 9.07 -7.28
N GLY A 28 -14.98 8.31 -8.04
CA GLY A 28 -14.65 6.97 -8.52
C GLY A 28 -13.28 6.86 -9.21
N GLY A 29 -12.36 6.14 -8.58
CA GLY A 29 -11.03 5.84 -9.13
C GLY A 29 -10.21 4.98 -8.16
N GLY A 30 -10.45 3.66 -8.19
CA GLY A 30 -9.94 2.69 -7.21
C GLY A 30 -8.45 2.33 -7.27
N GLY A 31 -7.54 3.30 -7.41
CA GLY A 31 -6.09 3.05 -7.35
C GLY A 31 -5.52 3.17 -5.92
N GLY A 32 -4.67 2.23 -5.49
CA GLY A 32 -3.93 2.36 -4.23
C GLY A 32 -3.13 3.67 -4.19
N ARG A 33 -3.03 4.32 -3.03
CA ARG A 33 -2.44 5.66 -2.88
C ARG A 33 -1.02 5.53 -2.34
N ASP A 34 -0.09 6.30 -2.86
CA ASP A 34 1.26 6.35 -2.30
C ASP A 34 1.31 7.43 -1.23
N VAL A 35 1.91 7.12 -0.08
CA VAL A 35 2.22 8.07 0.98
C VAL A 35 3.73 8.18 1.07
N ASP A 36 4.25 9.38 0.80
CA ASP A 36 5.67 9.66 0.73
C ASP A 36 6.09 10.52 1.91
N LEU A 37 7.13 10.10 2.61
CA LEU A 37 7.85 10.92 3.58
C LEU A 37 9.19 11.30 2.99
N ARG A 38 9.49 12.59 2.86
CA ARG A 38 10.76 13.11 2.37
C ARG A 38 11.48 13.97 3.39
N LEU A 39 12.79 13.78 3.41
CA LEU A 39 13.74 14.49 4.25
C LEU A 39 14.83 15.04 3.33
N GLY A 40 15.01 16.35 3.34
CA GLY A 40 15.91 17.00 2.40
C GLY A 40 16.61 18.22 2.94
N ARG A 41 17.54 18.73 2.13
CA ARG A 41 18.20 20.01 2.34
C ARG A 41 17.82 20.95 1.21
N TRP A 42 17.50 22.18 1.56
CA TRP A 42 17.27 23.28 0.62
C TRP A 42 18.44 24.25 0.66
N TYR A 43 18.96 24.59 -0.52
CA TYR A 43 20.10 25.47 -0.73
C TYR A 43 19.62 26.74 -1.44
N SER A 44 19.52 27.83 -0.67
CA SER A 44 19.13 29.17 -1.12
C SER A 44 20.06 30.18 -0.45
N GLY A 45 21.31 30.23 -0.90
CA GLY A 45 22.40 30.99 -0.25
C GLY A 45 22.92 30.40 1.07
N ASN A 46 22.05 29.83 1.92
CA ASN A 46 22.41 29.11 3.15
C ASN A 46 21.65 27.76 3.26
N GLN A 47 22.13 26.83 4.10
CA GLN A 47 21.54 25.48 4.21
C GLN A 47 20.30 25.45 5.10
N SER A 48 19.22 24.88 4.58
CA SER A 48 17.94 24.73 5.28
C SER A 48 17.48 23.27 5.29
N LYS A 49 16.77 22.84 6.33
CA LYS A 49 16.20 21.48 6.43
C LYS A 49 14.77 21.49 5.90
N SER A 50 14.41 20.49 5.13
CA SER A 50 13.06 20.32 4.61
C SER A 50 12.48 18.96 4.99
N TYR A 51 11.23 18.97 5.43
CA TYR A 51 10.44 17.80 5.78
C TYR A 51 9.14 17.88 4.99
N GLU A 52 8.78 16.80 4.32
CA GLU A 52 7.59 16.78 3.47
C GLU A 52 6.85 15.44 3.63
N LEU A 53 5.55 15.52 3.82
CA LEU A 53 4.64 14.38 3.79
C LEU A 53 3.69 14.58 2.61
N ARG A 54 3.63 13.62 1.71
CA ARG A 54 2.83 13.69 0.50
C ARG A 54 1.94 12.48 0.33
N THR A 55 0.80 12.69 -0.29
CA THR A 55 -0.04 11.64 -0.85
C THR A 55 0.00 11.72 -2.36
N ASP A 56 -0.11 10.62 -3.08
CA ASP A 56 -0.14 10.60 -4.53
C ASP A 56 -1.19 9.61 -5.05
N ALA A 57 -1.96 10.06 -6.04
CA ALA A 57 -3.04 9.33 -6.67
C ALA A 57 -3.00 9.50 -8.19
N PRO A 58 -3.18 8.42 -8.98
CA PRO A 58 -3.14 8.50 -10.43
C PRO A 58 -4.34 9.29 -10.98
N ILE A 59 -4.11 10.14 -11.99
CA ILE A 59 -5.18 10.82 -12.72
C ILE A 59 -5.43 10.11 -14.06
N ALA A 60 -4.51 10.30 -15.01
CA ALA A 60 -4.63 9.79 -16.37
C ALA A 60 -3.27 9.74 -17.07
N GLY A 61 -3.08 8.71 -17.89
CA GLY A 61 -1.86 8.55 -18.70
C GLY A 61 -0.60 8.50 -17.84
N ILE A 62 0.30 9.46 -18.08
CA ILE A 62 1.58 9.59 -17.37
C ILE A 62 1.48 10.43 -16.10
N PHE A 63 0.30 10.95 -15.75
CA PHE A 63 0.15 11.95 -14.69
C PHE A 63 -0.48 11.38 -13.41
N SER A 64 0.08 11.77 -12.27
CA SER A 64 -0.50 11.59 -10.95
C SER A 64 -0.52 12.92 -10.20
N GLN A 65 -1.39 13.04 -9.20
CA GLN A 65 -1.50 14.23 -8.38
C GLN A 65 -1.50 13.89 -6.89
N GLY A 66 -1.09 14.86 -6.10
CA GLY A 66 -0.91 14.68 -4.69
C GLY A 66 -1.18 15.91 -3.85
N LEU A 67 -1.54 15.68 -2.60
CA LEU A 67 -1.48 16.71 -1.57
C LEU A 67 -0.18 16.55 -0.79
N ALA A 68 0.52 17.67 -0.59
CA ALA A 68 1.76 17.73 0.17
C ALA A 68 1.59 18.64 1.38
N ALA A 69 2.16 18.25 2.51
CA ALA A 69 2.37 19.11 3.66
C ALA A 69 3.87 19.18 3.94
N GLN A 70 4.38 20.39 4.09
CA GLN A 70 5.82 20.64 4.13
C GLN A 70 6.20 21.64 5.21
N ILE A 71 7.37 21.38 5.77
CA ILE A 71 8.01 22.19 6.79
C ILE A 71 9.43 22.51 6.32
N LEU A 72 9.74 23.79 6.15
CA LEU A 72 11.09 24.24 5.77
C LEU A 72 11.67 25.04 6.94
N ILE A 73 12.75 24.56 7.53
CA ILE A 73 13.40 25.19 8.67
C ILE A 73 14.72 25.79 8.21
N HIS A 74 14.87 27.10 8.42
CA HIS A 74 16.07 27.86 8.13
C HIS A 74 16.69 28.30 9.45
N ASP A 75 17.90 27.83 9.71
CA ASP A 75 18.70 28.27 10.84
C ASP A 75 19.89 29.06 10.30
N SER A 76 19.86 30.39 10.43
CA SER A 76 20.95 31.26 10.00
C SER A 76 21.25 32.31 11.07
N LEU A 77 22.46 32.26 11.65
CA LEU A 77 23.10 33.29 12.49
C LEU A 77 22.14 34.13 13.36
N GLY A 78 21.27 33.47 14.13
CA GLY A 78 20.40 34.12 15.13
C GLY A 78 18.97 34.45 14.68
N ARG A 79 18.56 34.13 13.44
CA ARG A 79 17.15 34.18 13.00
C ARG A 79 16.65 32.77 12.71
N HIS A 80 15.55 32.40 13.38
CA HIS A 80 14.85 31.14 13.15
C HIS A 80 13.66 31.42 12.25
N HIS A 81 13.74 30.97 11.00
CA HIS A 81 12.62 31.06 10.08
C HIS A 81 12.09 29.68 9.74
N ALA A 82 10.78 29.54 9.71
CA ALA A 82 10.13 28.30 9.31
C ALA A 82 8.96 28.58 8.36
N PHE A 83 8.85 27.79 7.30
CA PHE A 83 7.66 27.75 6.47
C PHE A 83 6.86 26.51 6.83
N TYR A 84 5.57 26.68 7.11
CA TYR A 84 4.60 25.62 7.31
C TYR A 84 3.51 25.76 6.26
N GLY A 85 3.39 24.79 5.36
CA GLY A 85 2.38 24.90 4.31
C GLY A 85 1.85 23.56 3.84
N ALA A 86 0.74 23.65 3.13
CA ALA A 86 0.14 22.54 2.42
C ALA A 86 -0.13 22.95 0.97
N GLY A 87 -0.10 21.99 0.07
CA GLY A 87 -0.14 22.27 -1.34
C GLY A 87 -0.57 21.09 -2.19
N TRP A 88 -0.67 21.37 -3.47
CA TRP A 88 -0.97 20.39 -4.51
C TRP A 88 0.25 20.20 -5.39
N GLN A 89 0.47 18.95 -5.78
CA GLN A 89 1.58 18.53 -6.63
C GLN A 89 1.07 17.68 -7.79
N LEU A 90 1.73 17.82 -8.93
CA LEU A 90 1.54 17.05 -10.13
C LEU A 90 2.84 16.34 -10.47
N HIS A 91 2.77 15.03 -10.69
CA HIS A 91 3.88 14.23 -11.18
C HIS A 91 3.61 13.78 -12.60
N ALA A 92 4.66 13.72 -13.39
CA ALA A 92 4.65 13.09 -14.70
C ALA A 92 5.64 11.93 -14.71
N PHE A 93 5.27 10.83 -15.38
CA PHE A 93 6.07 9.61 -15.57
C PHE A 93 6.37 8.81 -14.30
N ARG A 94 5.79 9.17 -13.14
CA ARG A 94 5.91 8.40 -11.90
C ARG A 94 5.12 7.08 -11.99
N ARG A 95 5.77 6.03 -12.49
CA ARG A 95 5.18 4.71 -12.71
C ARG A 95 5.49 3.77 -11.54
N ARG A 96 4.68 2.73 -11.35
CA ARG A 96 4.97 1.64 -10.41
C ARG A 96 5.91 0.60 -11.02
N SER A 97 7.08 1.03 -11.48
CA SER A 97 8.17 0.17 -11.98
C SER A 97 9.30 0.07 -10.94
N THR A 98 10.20 -0.91 -11.12
CA THR A 98 11.36 -1.14 -10.25
C THR A 98 12.23 0.12 -10.12
N VAL A 99 12.42 0.84 -11.23
CA VAL A 99 13.00 2.18 -11.25
C VAL A 99 12.01 3.07 -11.99
N SER A 100 11.67 4.20 -11.39
CA SER A 100 10.69 5.14 -11.91
C SER A 100 11.25 6.57 -11.83
N PRO A 101 11.84 7.08 -12.91
CA PRO A 101 12.11 8.52 -13.01
C PRO A 101 10.78 9.28 -13.16
N TYR A 102 10.71 10.48 -12.60
CA TYR A 102 9.52 11.33 -12.71
C TYR A 102 9.89 12.81 -12.69
N ALA A 103 9.01 13.62 -13.27
CA ALA A 103 9.00 15.06 -13.12
C ALA A 103 7.93 15.48 -12.11
N LEU A 104 8.12 16.61 -11.46
CA LEU A 104 7.26 17.15 -10.42
C LEU A 104 7.08 18.66 -10.63
N ALA A 105 5.83 19.12 -10.54
CA ALA A 105 5.49 20.53 -10.38
C ALA A 105 4.48 20.68 -9.24
N GLY A 106 4.58 21.73 -8.43
CA GLY A 106 3.69 21.91 -7.29
C GLY A 106 3.57 23.35 -6.83
N VAL A 107 2.48 23.62 -6.13
CA VAL A 107 2.20 24.90 -5.48
C VAL A 107 1.69 24.64 -4.07
N SER A 108 2.16 25.42 -3.11
CA SER A 108 1.73 25.31 -1.72
C SER A 108 1.48 26.67 -1.14
N LEU A 109 0.51 26.74 -0.24
CA LEU A 109 0.19 27.93 0.54
C LEU A 109 0.45 27.61 2.01
N GLY A 110 0.97 28.59 2.74
CA GLY A 110 1.37 28.38 4.11
C GLY A 110 1.65 29.65 4.86
N VAL A 111 2.12 29.48 6.09
CA VAL A 111 2.62 30.55 6.94
C VAL A 111 4.13 30.47 6.98
N SER A 112 4.79 31.54 6.59
CA SER A 112 6.20 31.78 6.83
C SER A 112 6.34 32.54 8.14
N THR A 113 6.97 31.91 9.13
CA THR A 113 7.26 32.51 10.43
C THR A 113 8.70 33.03 10.43
N ASP A 114 8.89 34.31 10.74
CA ASP A 114 10.15 34.84 11.29
C ASP A 114 10.01 34.92 12.81
N THR A 115 11.14 35.07 13.49
CA THR A 115 11.31 35.37 14.92
C THR A 115 10.37 36.47 15.45
N SER A 116 9.78 37.30 14.59
CA SER A 116 8.89 38.41 14.96
C SER A 116 7.60 38.57 14.11
N SER A 117 7.43 37.85 13.00
CA SER A 117 6.27 38.01 12.10
C SER A 117 5.75 36.67 11.57
N GLN A 118 4.45 36.63 11.27
CA GLN A 118 3.80 35.53 10.56
C GLN A 118 3.21 36.09 9.29
N GLU A 119 3.66 35.58 8.15
CA GLU A 119 3.23 36.06 6.85
C GLU A 119 2.67 34.89 6.04
N LEU A 120 1.57 35.12 5.34
CA LEU A 120 1.11 34.15 4.33
C LEU A 120 2.14 34.09 3.23
N ALA A 121 2.48 32.90 2.77
CA ALA A 121 3.47 32.67 1.74
C ALA A 121 3.02 31.58 0.77
N ALA A 122 3.43 31.73 -0.49
CA ALA A 122 3.29 30.72 -1.52
C ALA A 122 4.65 30.07 -1.79
N LEU A 123 4.67 28.76 -2.00
CA LEU A 123 5.84 28.01 -2.45
C LEU A 123 5.53 27.33 -3.78
N TRP A 124 6.32 27.65 -4.79
CA TRP A 124 6.32 26.97 -6.08
C TRP A 124 7.46 25.96 -6.10
N THR A 125 7.19 24.76 -6.63
CA THR A 125 8.18 23.68 -6.74
C THR A 125 8.18 23.14 -8.16
N LEU A 126 9.37 22.97 -8.74
CA LEU A 126 9.56 22.35 -10.05
C LEU A 126 10.82 21.50 -10.03
N GLY A 127 10.75 20.26 -10.50
CA GLY A 127 11.93 19.41 -10.58
C GLY A 127 11.60 17.98 -10.95
N GLY A 128 12.37 17.05 -10.41
CA GLY A 128 12.18 15.65 -10.70
C GLY A 128 12.99 14.75 -9.78
N GLY A 129 12.73 13.47 -9.87
CA GLY A 129 13.39 12.48 -9.05
C GLY A 129 13.38 11.11 -9.69
N VAL A 130 13.99 10.17 -8.99
CA VAL A 130 13.97 8.76 -9.33
C VAL A 130 13.56 7.98 -8.10
N GLU A 131 12.63 7.06 -8.29
CA GLU A 131 12.22 6.10 -7.27
C GLU A 131 12.68 4.71 -7.62
N TRP A 132 13.26 4.04 -6.64
CA TRP A 132 13.59 2.62 -6.70
C TRP A 132 12.64 1.85 -5.79
N ARG A 133 11.93 0.88 -6.37
CA ARG A 133 10.93 0.04 -5.70
C ARG A 133 11.49 -1.38 -5.53
N PRO A 134 12.24 -1.66 -4.45
CA PRO A 134 12.73 -3.01 -4.18
C PRO A 134 11.58 -3.98 -3.90
N ILE A 135 10.45 -3.47 -3.38
CA ILE A 135 9.25 -4.25 -3.06
C ILE A 135 8.00 -3.51 -3.50
N ARG A 136 6.91 -4.25 -3.81
CA ARG A 136 5.71 -3.68 -4.45
C ARG A 136 4.99 -2.61 -3.64
N TRP A 137 5.20 -2.56 -2.32
CA TRP A 137 4.53 -1.65 -1.40
C TRP A 137 5.44 -0.55 -0.85
N ALA A 138 6.73 -0.54 -1.18
CA ALA A 138 7.66 0.50 -0.72
C ALA A 138 8.65 0.94 -1.80
N ALA A 139 8.97 2.23 -1.81
CA ALA A 139 10.01 2.81 -2.67
C ALA A 139 10.98 3.68 -1.86
N LEU A 140 12.22 3.75 -2.34
CA LEU A 140 13.20 4.75 -1.93
C LEU A 140 13.36 5.74 -3.07
N GLY A 141 13.28 7.03 -2.78
CA GLY A 141 13.34 8.09 -3.79
C GLY A 141 14.49 9.05 -3.55
N LEU A 142 15.11 9.49 -4.63
CA LEU A 142 15.98 10.68 -4.67
C LEU A 142 15.28 11.74 -5.48
N GLU A 143 15.18 12.96 -4.96
CA GLU A 143 14.46 14.05 -5.62
C GLU A 143 15.26 15.35 -5.54
N THR A 144 15.34 16.04 -6.68
CA THR A 144 15.95 17.35 -6.81
C THR A 144 14.93 18.33 -7.38
N VAL A 145 14.63 19.37 -6.62
CA VAL A 145 13.60 20.36 -6.98
C VAL A 145 14.12 21.78 -6.82
N TYR A 146 13.79 22.63 -7.77
CA TYR A 146 13.86 24.07 -7.61
C TYR A 146 12.61 24.55 -6.87
N ARG A 147 12.80 25.40 -5.87
CA ARG A 147 11.75 25.99 -5.04
C ARG A 147 11.82 27.50 -5.12
N LEU A 148 10.68 28.15 -5.26
CA LEU A 148 10.51 29.61 -5.19
C LEU A 148 9.43 29.92 -4.14
N GLN A 149 9.85 30.49 -3.02
CA GLN A 149 8.98 30.96 -1.94
C GLN A 149 8.78 32.47 -2.08
N ASP A 150 7.54 32.94 -1.98
CA ASP A 150 7.24 34.37 -1.94
C ASP A 150 6.17 34.70 -0.89
N VAL A 151 6.19 35.95 -0.41
CA VAL A 151 5.24 36.47 0.58
C VAL A 151 3.93 36.86 -0.13
N GLY A 152 2.82 36.33 0.36
CA GLY A 152 1.47 36.42 -0.22
C GLY A 152 1.21 35.36 -1.31
N PRO A 153 0.00 35.34 -1.90
CA PRO A 153 -0.35 34.43 -3.00
C PRO A 153 0.25 34.88 -4.35
N ARG A 154 1.46 35.46 -4.32
CA ARG A 154 2.17 35.94 -5.51
C ARG A 154 3.02 34.81 -6.07
N GLY A 155 3.27 34.82 -7.38
CA GLY A 155 3.95 33.72 -8.07
C GLY A 155 4.94 34.21 -9.12
N PHE A 156 5.39 33.31 -10.00
CA PHE A 156 6.46 33.54 -10.98
C PHE A 156 6.39 34.86 -11.78
N TRP A 157 5.21 35.45 -11.95
CA TRP A 157 4.98 36.62 -12.79
C TRP A 157 5.18 37.96 -12.07
N ARG A 158 5.28 37.98 -10.73
CA ARG A 158 5.66 39.15 -9.89
C ARG A 158 6.19 38.67 -8.54
N THR A 159 7.52 38.65 -8.38
CA THR A 159 8.16 38.33 -7.10
C THR A 159 8.29 39.56 -6.20
N SER A 160 8.16 39.38 -4.89
CA SER A 160 8.54 40.43 -3.93
C SER A 160 10.06 40.52 -3.76
N ALA A 161 10.55 41.62 -3.19
CA ALA A 161 11.96 41.75 -2.80
C ALA A 161 12.42 40.70 -1.76
N ASN A 162 11.47 40.04 -1.08
CA ASN A 162 11.71 39.01 -0.08
C ASN A 162 11.53 37.59 -0.63
N ALA A 163 11.32 37.43 -1.94
CA ALA A 163 11.22 36.13 -2.58
C ALA A 163 12.54 35.35 -2.42
N ARG A 164 12.44 34.05 -2.17
CA ARG A 164 13.58 33.16 -1.98
C ARG A 164 13.49 32.00 -2.94
N ASP A 165 14.57 31.76 -3.66
CA ASP A 165 14.65 30.63 -4.56
C ASP A 165 15.88 29.77 -4.30
N GLY A 166 15.81 28.50 -4.67
CA GLY A 166 16.95 27.61 -4.49
C GLY A 166 16.65 26.17 -4.84
N ILE A 167 17.71 25.35 -4.82
CA ILE A 167 17.63 23.93 -5.14
C ILE A 167 17.53 23.13 -3.85
N ALA A 168 16.53 22.26 -3.75
CA ALA A 168 16.41 21.29 -2.69
C ALA A 168 16.71 19.89 -3.21
N ALA A 169 17.51 19.15 -2.46
CA ALA A 169 17.76 17.74 -2.68
C ALA A 169 17.21 16.96 -1.49
N SER A 170 16.42 15.91 -1.75
CA SER A 170 15.78 15.11 -0.72
C SER A 170 15.88 13.62 -0.99
N ILE A 171 15.89 12.87 0.12
CA ILE A 171 15.70 11.43 0.12
C ILE A 171 14.29 11.15 0.65
N GLY A 172 13.61 10.18 0.06
CA GLY A 172 12.24 9.85 0.39
C GLY A 172 12.04 8.37 0.62
N LEU A 173 11.14 8.06 1.56
CA LEU A 173 10.52 6.74 1.69
C LEU A 173 9.06 6.86 1.26
N SER A 174 8.67 6.03 0.31
CA SER A 174 7.30 5.93 -0.19
C SER A 174 6.69 4.62 0.26
N VAL A 175 5.48 4.65 0.82
CA VAL A 175 4.71 3.47 1.17
C VAL A 175 3.36 3.53 0.47
N THR A 176 2.99 2.47 -0.23
CA THR A 176 1.68 2.36 -0.86
C THR A 176 0.64 1.89 0.16
N ILE A 177 -0.35 2.74 0.46
CA ILE A 177 -1.45 2.47 1.39
C ILE A 177 -2.78 2.39 0.62
N GLY A 178 -3.60 1.39 0.94
CA GLY A 178 -4.78 1.03 0.16
C GLY A 178 -4.47 -0.06 -0.86
N ARG A 179 -5.50 -0.84 -1.23
CA ARG A 179 -5.38 -2.11 -1.98
C ARG A 179 -4.24 -2.11 -3.00
N ALA A 180 -3.13 -2.73 -2.62
CA ALA A 180 -2.06 -3.15 -3.51
C ALA A 180 -2.52 -4.36 -4.34
N VAL A 181 -3.64 -4.25 -5.04
CA VAL A 181 -3.99 -5.03 -6.25
C VAL A 181 -5.02 -4.19 -6.99
N ASP A 182 -4.57 -3.18 -7.73
CA ASP A 182 -5.41 -2.65 -8.80
C ASP A 182 -5.12 -3.51 -10.04
N ARG A 183 -6.04 -4.45 -10.32
CA ARG A 183 -6.19 -5.08 -11.63
C ARG A 183 -6.62 -3.98 -12.61
N ARG A 184 -5.73 -3.07 -12.97
CA ARG A 184 -5.94 -2.17 -14.11
C ARG A 184 -5.25 -2.79 -15.32
N TRP A 185 -6.06 -3.52 -16.06
CA TRP A 185 -5.79 -3.84 -17.46
C TRP A 185 -5.32 -2.56 -18.17
N PRO A 186 -4.25 -2.59 -18.98
CA PRO A 186 -3.98 -1.48 -19.88
C PRO A 186 -5.23 -1.30 -20.76
N ARG A 187 -5.69 -0.05 -20.92
CA ARG A 187 -6.63 0.27 -21.99
C ARG A 187 -5.98 -0.18 -23.28
N ARG A 188 -6.49 -1.27 -23.83
CA ARG A 188 -6.05 -1.80 -25.12
C ARG A 188 -6.38 -0.77 -26.19
N GLY A 189 -5.44 -0.55 -27.09
CA GLY A 189 -5.77 -0.01 -28.38
C GLY A 189 -6.83 -0.92 -29.03
N PRO A 190 -7.76 -0.36 -29.83
CA PRO A 190 -8.73 -1.18 -30.53
C PRO A 190 -7.97 -2.11 -31.50
N GLY A 191 -7.90 -3.41 -31.17
CA GLY A 191 -7.33 -4.43 -32.07
C GLY A 191 -6.53 -5.57 -31.43
N GLU A 192 -6.11 -5.47 -30.17
CA GLU A 192 -5.24 -6.53 -29.59
C GLU A 192 -6.04 -7.55 -28.76
N LEU A 193 -6.09 -8.81 -29.23
CA LEU A 193 -6.70 -9.91 -28.50
C LEU A 193 -5.88 -10.26 -27.24
N PRO A 194 -6.52 -10.68 -26.12
CA PRO A 194 -5.77 -11.11 -24.94
C PRO A 194 -4.85 -12.28 -25.27
N PRO A 195 -3.67 -12.40 -24.62
CA PRO A 195 -3.14 -13.73 -24.38
C PRO A 195 -4.21 -14.50 -23.57
N PRO A 196 -4.49 -15.78 -23.89
CA PRO A 196 -5.54 -16.54 -23.22
C PRO A 196 -5.22 -16.62 -21.72
N GLN A 197 -6.03 -15.94 -20.90
CA GLN A 197 -6.02 -16.14 -19.46
C GLN A 197 -6.68 -17.47 -19.17
N ALA A 198 -6.04 -18.31 -18.36
CA ALA A 198 -6.71 -19.48 -17.82
C ALA A 198 -8.00 -19.01 -17.10
N PRO A 199 -9.16 -19.62 -17.38
CA PRO A 199 -10.40 -19.27 -16.70
C PRO A 199 -10.21 -19.40 -15.18
N PRO A 200 -10.91 -18.57 -14.36
CA PRO A 200 -10.80 -18.65 -12.91
C PRO A 200 -11.05 -20.09 -12.44
N PRO A 201 -10.27 -20.59 -11.46
CA PRO A 201 -10.38 -21.97 -11.02
C PRO A 201 -11.79 -22.21 -10.49
N GLN A 202 -12.50 -23.15 -11.14
CA GLN A 202 -13.82 -23.59 -10.71
C GLN A 202 -13.68 -24.58 -9.54
N PRO A 203 -14.71 -24.72 -8.69
CA PRO A 203 -14.75 -25.80 -7.69
C PRO A 203 -14.43 -27.17 -8.32
N PRO A 204 -13.82 -28.08 -7.56
CA PRO A 204 -13.54 -29.43 -8.05
C PRO A 204 -14.85 -30.15 -8.42
N LEU A 205 -14.78 -30.99 -9.46
CA LEU A 205 -15.95 -31.75 -9.94
C LEU A 205 -16.34 -32.85 -8.95
N MET A 206 -15.36 -33.38 -8.21
CA MET A 206 -15.57 -34.34 -7.13
C MET A 206 -14.66 -34.02 -5.94
N ILE A 207 -15.22 -34.14 -4.74
CA ILE A 207 -14.49 -34.01 -3.47
C ILE A 207 -14.51 -35.38 -2.81
N ILE A 208 -13.36 -36.06 -2.80
CA ILE A 208 -13.21 -37.41 -2.25
C ILE A 208 -12.27 -37.34 -1.03
N GLY A 209 -12.74 -37.78 0.13
CA GLY A 209 -11.98 -37.79 1.38
C GLY A 209 -12.87 -37.64 2.62
N ASN A 210 -12.30 -37.91 3.78
CA ASN A 210 -13.06 -38.00 5.05
C ASN A 210 -13.52 -36.62 5.57
N ALA A 211 -12.96 -35.53 5.05
CA ALA A 211 -13.37 -34.16 5.33
C ALA A 211 -14.26 -33.53 4.22
N SER A 212 -14.88 -34.34 3.33
CA SER A 212 -15.70 -33.82 2.22
C SER A 212 -16.80 -32.83 2.65
N GLY A 213 -17.46 -33.08 3.80
CA GLY A 213 -18.45 -32.15 4.37
C GLY A 213 -17.85 -30.80 4.75
N VAL A 214 -16.67 -30.79 5.38
CA VAL A 214 -15.94 -29.58 5.76
C VAL A 214 -15.54 -28.77 4.51
N VAL A 215 -15.05 -29.46 3.48
CA VAL A 215 -14.67 -28.84 2.20
C VAL A 215 -15.89 -28.19 1.53
N LYS A 216 -17.04 -28.89 1.51
CA LYS A 216 -18.28 -28.33 0.96
C LYS A 216 -18.71 -27.07 1.71
N THR A 217 -18.70 -27.09 3.04
CA THR A 217 -19.01 -25.92 3.86
C THR A 217 -18.07 -24.75 3.58
N ALA A 218 -16.77 -25.01 3.39
CA ALA A 218 -15.83 -23.96 3.01
C ALA A 218 -16.15 -23.39 1.62
N LEU A 219 -16.50 -24.23 0.64
CA LEU A 219 -16.89 -23.82 -0.71
C LEU A 219 -18.19 -23.00 -0.73
N ASP A 220 -19.14 -23.28 0.16
CA ASP A 220 -20.38 -22.49 0.29
C ASP A 220 -20.10 -21.03 0.71
N ALA A 221 -18.93 -20.76 1.30
CA ALA A 221 -18.49 -19.40 1.64
C ALA A 221 -17.83 -18.65 0.47
N LEU A 222 -17.74 -19.23 -0.74
CA LEU A 222 -17.14 -18.56 -1.90
C LEU A 222 -17.75 -17.18 -2.16
N GLY A 223 -16.89 -16.19 -2.41
CA GLY A 223 -17.30 -14.80 -2.62
C GLY A 223 -17.54 -14.00 -1.34
N THR A 224 -17.56 -14.64 -0.16
CA THR A 224 -17.70 -13.93 1.12
C THR A 224 -16.56 -12.93 1.31
N PRO A 225 -16.81 -11.67 1.72
CA PRO A 225 -15.77 -10.67 1.88
C PRO A 225 -14.71 -11.06 2.92
N TYR A 226 -13.49 -10.54 2.73
CA TYR A 226 -12.46 -10.63 3.76
C TYR A 226 -12.68 -9.58 4.83
N VAL A 227 -12.67 -10.02 6.09
CA VAL A 227 -12.74 -9.15 7.26
C VAL A 227 -11.67 -9.59 8.24
N TRP A 228 -10.76 -8.68 8.60
CA TRP A 228 -9.74 -8.97 9.61
C TRP A 228 -10.42 -9.34 10.93
N GLY A 229 -10.06 -10.49 11.52
CA GLY A 229 -10.73 -10.98 12.72
C GLY A 229 -12.04 -11.74 12.44
N GLY A 230 -12.54 -11.75 11.21
CA GLY A 230 -13.81 -12.35 10.80
C GLY A 230 -13.83 -13.88 10.92
N THR A 231 -14.94 -14.42 11.42
CA THR A 231 -15.13 -15.85 11.74
C THR A 231 -16.53 -16.36 11.36
N ALA A 232 -17.29 -15.61 10.57
CA ALA A 232 -18.68 -15.93 10.24
C ALA A 232 -19.04 -15.48 8.81
N ALA A 233 -20.24 -15.85 8.35
CA ALA A 233 -20.69 -15.64 6.98
C ALA A 233 -20.76 -14.16 6.51
N ASN A 234 -20.71 -13.19 7.43
CA ASN A 234 -20.60 -11.77 7.08
C ASN A 234 -19.16 -11.33 6.77
N GLY A 235 -18.17 -12.19 6.99
CA GLY A 235 -16.77 -11.93 6.65
C GLY A 235 -15.81 -12.88 7.36
N PHE A 236 -14.81 -13.34 6.61
CA PHE A 236 -13.77 -14.25 7.13
C PHE A 236 -12.38 -13.66 6.95
N ASP A 237 -11.50 -13.86 7.94
CA ASP A 237 -10.05 -13.89 7.64
C ASP A 237 -9.59 -15.31 7.30
N CYS A 238 -8.30 -15.49 7.03
CA CYS A 238 -7.77 -16.74 6.49
C CYS A 238 -7.99 -17.92 7.45
N SER A 239 -7.59 -17.78 8.71
CA SER A 239 -7.76 -18.82 9.72
C SER A 239 -9.19 -18.90 10.26
N GLY A 240 -9.95 -17.81 10.21
CA GLY A 240 -11.37 -17.76 10.56
C GLY A 240 -12.25 -18.55 9.60
N LEU A 241 -11.98 -18.52 8.29
CA LEU A 241 -12.67 -19.38 7.31
C LEU A 241 -12.46 -20.87 7.63
N VAL A 242 -11.20 -21.27 7.81
CA VAL A 242 -10.84 -22.67 8.08
C VAL A 242 -11.44 -23.12 9.42
N GLN A 243 -11.31 -22.29 10.47
CA GLN A 243 -11.90 -22.56 11.77
C GLN A 243 -13.42 -22.72 11.69
N TRP A 244 -14.10 -21.81 11.00
CA TRP A 244 -15.55 -21.84 10.85
C TRP A 244 -15.99 -23.10 10.13
N ALA A 245 -15.39 -23.43 8.97
CA ALA A 245 -15.75 -24.61 8.20
C ALA A 245 -15.62 -25.89 9.03
N TYR A 246 -14.52 -26.07 9.76
CA TYR A 246 -14.35 -27.21 10.67
C TYR A 246 -15.33 -27.21 11.84
N SER A 247 -15.65 -26.03 12.39
CA SER A 247 -16.58 -25.91 13.52
C SER A 247 -18.01 -26.33 13.19
N GLN A 248 -18.46 -26.16 11.93
CA GLN A 248 -19.78 -26.61 11.49
C GLN A 248 -19.92 -28.14 11.51
N HIS A 249 -18.80 -28.86 11.57
CA HIS A 249 -18.73 -30.31 11.67
C HIS A 249 -18.23 -30.76 13.06
N GLY A 250 -18.34 -29.90 14.08
CA GLY A 250 -18.01 -30.22 15.47
C GLY A 250 -16.51 -30.22 15.81
N ILE A 251 -15.65 -29.86 14.87
CA ILE A 251 -14.19 -29.87 15.05
C ILE A 251 -13.70 -28.47 15.43
N ARG A 252 -13.07 -28.36 16.60
CA ARG A 252 -12.55 -27.08 17.11
C ARG A 252 -11.10 -26.90 16.69
N LEU A 253 -10.82 -25.82 15.97
CA LEU A 253 -9.47 -25.41 15.62
C LEU A 253 -9.06 -24.13 16.36
N PRO A 254 -7.74 -23.95 16.62
CA PRO A 254 -7.20 -22.68 17.10
C PRO A 254 -7.56 -21.50 16.20
N ARG A 255 -7.63 -20.31 16.78
CA ARG A 255 -8.04 -19.09 16.04
C ARG A 255 -6.98 -18.60 15.06
N MET A 256 -5.70 -18.72 15.41
CA MET A 256 -4.61 -18.13 14.65
C MET A 256 -4.02 -19.16 13.68
N SER A 257 -3.64 -18.70 12.48
CA SER A 257 -2.96 -19.51 11.46
C SER A 257 -1.71 -20.21 11.98
N ARG A 258 -0.92 -19.50 12.80
CA ARG A 258 0.28 -20.04 13.45
C ARG A 258 -0.02 -21.21 14.39
N ASP A 259 -1.17 -21.20 15.07
CA ASP A 259 -1.55 -22.24 16.01
C ASP A 259 -2.18 -23.42 15.26
N GLN A 260 -2.95 -23.13 14.19
CA GLN A 260 -3.44 -24.16 13.27
C GLN A 260 -2.29 -24.91 12.58
N ALA A 261 -1.13 -24.28 12.41
CA ALA A 261 0.08 -24.92 11.91
C ALA A 261 0.66 -26.00 12.84
N HIS A 262 0.08 -26.19 14.03
CA HIS A 262 0.43 -27.25 14.97
C HIS A 262 -0.75 -28.20 15.27
N ALA A 263 -1.88 -28.06 14.56
CA ALA A 263 -3.05 -28.91 14.72
C ALA A 263 -2.95 -30.17 13.85
N GLY A 264 -3.52 -31.29 14.32
CA GLY A 264 -3.60 -32.53 13.55
C GLY A 264 -2.23 -33.16 13.22
N ALA A 265 -2.21 -34.01 12.19
CA ALA A 265 -1.02 -34.70 11.72
C ALA A 265 -0.27 -33.89 10.65
N GLU A 266 1.05 -33.95 10.65
CA GLU A 266 1.86 -33.42 9.56
C GLU A 266 1.69 -34.26 8.30
N VAL A 267 1.58 -33.59 7.15
CA VAL A 267 1.58 -34.25 5.84
C VAL A 267 2.72 -33.66 5.00
N PRO A 268 3.45 -34.47 4.21
CA PRO A 268 4.43 -33.94 3.28
C PRO A 268 3.80 -32.89 2.36
N PRO A 269 4.44 -31.73 2.13
CA PRO A 269 3.94 -30.70 1.23
C PRO A 269 4.17 -31.09 -0.24
N LEU A 270 3.52 -32.18 -0.65
CA LEU A 270 3.55 -32.76 -1.98
C LEU A 270 2.11 -32.92 -2.47
N LEU A 271 1.84 -32.54 -3.73
CA LEU A 271 0.48 -32.59 -4.29
C LEU A 271 -0.17 -33.98 -4.16
N ASP A 272 0.60 -35.04 -4.38
CA ASP A 272 0.11 -36.42 -4.32
C ASP A 272 -0.19 -36.90 -2.90
N ALA A 273 0.33 -36.21 -1.88
CA ALA A 273 0.04 -36.50 -0.48
C ALA A 273 -1.22 -35.79 0.03
N LEU A 274 -1.72 -34.80 -0.70
CA LEU A 274 -2.83 -33.96 -0.27
C LEU A 274 -4.19 -34.66 -0.39
N GLN A 275 -5.02 -34.49 0.64
CA GLN A 275 -6.40 -34.92 0.66
C GLN A 275 -7.33 -33.72 0.90
N PRO A 276 -8.50 -33.66 0.24
CA PRO A 276 -9.47 -32.61 0.49
C PRO A 276 -9.78 -32.48 1.98
N GLY A 277 -9.67 -31.26 2.50
CA GLY A 277 -9.76 -30.92 3.91
C GLY A 277 -8.42 -30.56 4.54
N ASP A 278 -7.30 -31.00 3.99
CA ASP A 278 -5.97 -30.65 4.50
C ASP A 278 -5.79 -29.13 4.59
N ILE A 279 -5.26 -28.66 5.73
CA ILE A 279 -4.92 -27.26 5.93
C ILE A 279 -3.56 -27.01 5.29
N LEU A 280 -3.54 -26.11 4.31
CA LEU A 280 -2.33 -25.63 3.66
C LEU A 280 -1.79 -24.40 4.39
N LEU A 281 -0.49 -24.42 4.68
CA LEU A 281 0.19 -23.37 5.41
C LEU A 281 1.07 -22.56 4.46
N PHE A 282 0.98 -21.22 4.52
CA PHE A 282 1.74 -20.34 3.65
C PHE A 282 2.44 -19.22 4.42
N ALA A 283 3.59 -18.78 3.92
CA ALA A 283 4.36 -17.65 4.43
C ALA A 283 4.26 -16.42 3.53
N ALA A 284 4.33 -15.22 4.09
CA ALA A 284 4.34 -13.98 3.30
C ALA A 284 5.60 -13.84 2.44
N GLN A 285 6.73 -14.33 2.97
CA GLN A 285 8.02 -14.40 2.29
C GLN A 285 8.46 -15.87 2.18
N PRO A 286 9.04 -16.28 1.03
CA PRO A 286 9.63 -17.62 0.91
C PRO A 286 10.60 -17.91 2.05
N GLY A 287 10.48 -19.07 2.68
CA GLY A 287 11.30 -19.46 3.84
C GLY A 287 10.93 -18.79 5.18
N GLY A 288 9.89 -17.95 5.21
CA GLY A 288 9.39 -17.34 6.44
C GLY A 288 8.44 -18.23 7.24
N GLY A 289 7.99 -17.74 8.40
CA GLY A 289 6.98 -18.41 9.22
C GLY A 289 5.54 -18.31 8.64
N VAL A 290 4.62 -19.11 9.19
CA VAL A 290 3.22 -19.16 8.75
C VAL A 290 2.53 -17.82 9.00
N THR A 291 2.02 -17.21 7.93
CA THR A 291 1.21 -15.97 8.00
C THR A 291 -0.17 -16.15 7.38
N HIS A 292 -0.39 -17.20 6.59
CA HIS A 292 -1.63 -17.44 5.87
C HIS A 292 -1.97 -18.93 5.85
N VAL A 293 -3.27 -19.25 5.83
CA VAL A 293 -3.77 -20.63 5.72
C VAL A 293 -4.88 -20.74 4.68
N GLY A 294 -5.01 -21.93 4.10
CA GLY A 294 -6.10 -22.32 3.22
C GLY A 294 -6.46 -23.78 3.43
N MET A 295 -7.53 -24.24 2.78
CA MET A 295 -7.98 -25.62 2.83
C MET A 295 -7.91 -26.24 1.44
N TYR A 296 -7.19 -27.34 1.30
CA TYR A 296 -7.14 -28.08 0.05
C TYR A 296 -8.53 -28.65 -0.28
N VAL A 297 -8.96 -28.49 -1.53
CA VAL A 297 -10.29 -28.95 -1.96
C VAL A 297 -10.23 -30.08 -3.00
N GLY A 298 -9.03 -30.41 -3.50
CA GLY A 298 -8.83 -31.37 -4.58
C GLY A 298 -8.42 -30.71 -5.89
N GLU A 299 -8.01 -31.51 -6.88
CA GLU A 299 -7.63 -31.05 -8.23
C GLU A 299 -6.59 -29.93 -8.24
N GLN A 300 -5.61 -29.99 -7.33
CA GLN A 300 -4.57 -28.95 -7.14
C GLN A 300 -5.15 -27.58 -6.74
N LYS A 301 -6.38 -27.53 -6.25
CA LYS A 301 -7.06 -26.30 -5.83
C LYS A 301 -7.18 -26.26 -4.32
N PHE A 302 -7.21 -25.05 -3.80
CA PHE A 302 -7.52 -24.79 -2.40
C PHE A 302 -8.38 -23.54 -2.26
N ILE A 303 -9.18 -23.53 -1.20
CA ILE A 303 -10.01 -22.40 -0.82
C ILE A 303 -9.37 -21.64 0.33
N HIS A 304 -9.44 -20.32 0.28
CA HIS A 304 -8.90 -19.45 1.32
C HIS A 304 -9.61 -18.09 1.31
N SER A 305 -9.61 -17.39 2.45
CA SER A 305 -10.02 -15.99 2.50
C SER A 305 -8.81 -15.09 2.28
N SER A 306 -8.76 -14.39 1.15
CA SER A 306 -7.67 -13.50 0.74
C SER A 306 -8.10 -12.04 0.80
N ASN A 307 -7.22 -11.07 0.50
CA ASN A 307 -7.60 -9.66 0.43
C ASN A 307 -8.77 -9.35 -0.54
N SER A 308 -9.15 -10.25 -1.44
CA SER A 308 -10.33 -10.13 -2.33
C SER A 308 -11.55 -10.95 -1.86
N GLY A 309 -11.55 -11.44 -0.63
CA GLY A 309 -12.57 -12.37 -0.11
C GLY A 309 -12.20 -13.84 -0.29
N VAL A 310 -13.16 -14.70 0.03
CA VAL A 310 -13.08 -16.15 -0.10
C VAL A 310 -13.07 -16.52 -1.58
N LYS A 311 -12.00 -17.21 -2.01
CA LYS A 311 -11.80 -17.63 -3.40
C LYS A 311 -11.06 -18.95 -3.50
N LEU A 312 -11.01 -19.49 -4.71
CA LEU A 312 -10.14 -20.59 -5.08
C LEU A 312 -8.80 -20.09 -5.63
N SER A 313 -7.75 -20.86 -5.40
CA SER A 313 -6.43 -20.68 -6.01
C SER A 313 -5.83 -22.05 -6.32
N ARG A 314 -4.85 -22.08 -7.23
CA ARG A 314 -4.18 -23.31 -7.68
C ARG A 314 -2.81 -23.45 -7.01
N LEU A 315 -2.41 -24.69 -6.74
CA LEU A 315 -1.05 -25.09 -6.37
C LEU A 315 -0.31 -25.55 -7.63
N ASP A 316 -0.12 -24.62 -8.56
CA ASP A 316 0.42 -24.92 -9.89
C ASP A 316 1.54 -23.92 -10.21
N GLY A 317 2.76 -24.41 -10.38
CA GLY A 317 3.93 -23.57 -10.68
C GLY A 317 3.93 -22.98 -12.09
N LEU A 318 3.12 -23.51 -12.99
CA LEU A 318 2.95 -23.00 -14.36
C LEU A 318 1.85 -21.94 -14.46
N ASP A 319 0.99 -21.85 -13.44
CA ASP A 319 0.02 -20.76 -13.29
C ASP A 319 0.68 -19.52 -12.65
N THR A 320 0.39 -18.33 -13.17
CA THR A 320 1.03 -17.10 -12.67
C THR A 320 0.60 -16.77 -11.24
N ASP A 321 -0.67 -17.02 -10.90
CA ASP A 321 -1.18 -16.85 -9.54
C ASP A 321 -0.77 -18.03 -8.65
N GLY A 322 -0.74 -19.26 -9.18
CA GLY A 322 -0.32 -20.48 -8.48
C GLY A 322 1.16 -20.52 -8.08
N ALA A 323 2.07 -20.01 -8.93
CA ALA A 323 3.50 -19.95 -8.64
C ALA A 323 3.81 -19.16 -7.36
N TRP A 324 3.00 -18.14 -7.06
CA TRP A 324 3.12 -17.38 -5.82
C TRP A 324 2.86 -18.25 -4.59
N TRP A 325 1.86 -19.13 -4.64
CA TRP A 325 1.48 -20.03 -3.56
C TRP A 325 2.49 -21.16 -3.39
N VAL A 326 2.93 -21.77 -4.49
CA VAL A 326 3.91 -22.87 -4.47
C VAL A 326 5.23 -22.40 -3.83
N THR A 327 5.72 -21.22 -4.19
CA THR A 327 6.98 -20.66 -3.63
C THR A 327 6.89 -20.25 -2.16
N ARG A 328 5.69 -20.22 -1.59
CA ARG A 328 5.40 -19.81 -0.20
C ARG A 328 4.73 -20.90 0.61
N TRP A 329 4.59 -22.10 0.04
CA TRP A 329 3.98 -23.23 0.71
C TRP A 329 4.98 -23.80 1.70
N VAL A 330 4.64 -23.74 2.99
CA VAL A 330 5.56 -24.10 4.08
C VAL A 330 5.19 -25.41 4.78
N GLY A 331 3.97 -25.89 4.62
CA GLY A 331 3.55 -27.15 5.22
C GLY A 331 2.08 -27.47 5.03
N VAL A 332 1.69 -28.63 5.55
CA VAL A 332 0.34 -29.18 5.48
C VAL A 332 -0.02 -29.83 6.80
N ARG A 333 -1.27 -29.64 7.25
CA ARG A 333 -1.84 -30.33 8.40
C ARG A 333 -3.12 -31.06 8.04
N ARG A 334 -3.20 -32.34 8.41
CA ARG A 334 -4.40 -33.17 8.27
C ARG A 334 -5.14 -33.26 9.58
N ILE A 335 -6.39 -32.83 9.58
CA ILE A 335 -7.23 -32.80 10.79
C ILE A 335 -8.10 -34.06 10.88
N VAL A 336 -8.62 -34.52 9.75
CA VAL A 336 -9.46 -35.72 9.66
C VAL A 336 -8.71 -36.73 8.81
N GLN A 337 -8.53 -37.95 9.35
CA GLN A 337 -7.92 -39.07 8.66
C GLN A 337 -8.96 -39.82 7.84
#